data_AF-A0A7X7ZAQ8-F1
#
_entry.id   AF-A0A7X7ZAQ8-F1
#
_cell.length_a   1.000
_cell.length_b   1.000
_cell.length_c   1.000
_cell.angle_alpha   90.00
_cell.angle_beta   90.00
_cell.angle_gamma   90.00
#
_symmetry.space_group_name_H-M   'P 1'
#
loop_
_entity.id
_entity.type
_entity.pdbx_description
1 polymer ?
#
loop_
_entity_poly.entity_id
_entity_poly.type
_entity_poly.pdbx_seq_one_letter_code
_entity_poly.pdbx_strand_id
1 'polypeptide(L)' 'MIKINESFKELIPPLTSEEYEGLEKSIIDEGCRDAIVLWNNTIIDGHNRYEICTKHGISFETISKEFESENDAKMWM' A
#
# COMPACT_ATOMS: atom_id res chain seq x y z
N MET A 1 -1.54 -0.74 14.99
CA MET A 1 -2.39 -1.31 13.92
C MET A 1 -2.31 -0.36 12.73
N ILE A 2 -2.01 -0.88 11.54
CA ILE A 2 -1.96 -0.09 10.31
C ILE A 2 -3.40 0.30 9.92
N LYS A 3 -3.59 1.55 9.50
CA LYS A 3 -4.89 2.13 9.13
C LYS A 3 -4.95 2.35 7.62
N ILE A 4 -6.13 2.09 7.06
CA ILE A 4 -6.45 2.44 5.68
C ILE A 4 -7.24 3.74 5.73
N ASN A 5 -6.83 4.74 4.93
CA ASN A 5 -7.59 5.96 4.73
C ASN A 5 -8.22 5.92 3.34
N GLU A 6 -9.55 5.78 3.29
CA GLU A 6 -10.30 5.68 2.03
C GLU A 6 -10.07 6.91 1.14
N SER A 7 -9.91 8.11 1.72
CA SER A 7 -9.62 9.33 0.96
C SER A 7 -8.27 9.32 0.26
N PHE A 8 -7.34 8.44 0.62
CA PHE A 8 -6.10 8.20 -0.12
C PHE A 8 -6.29 7.14 -1.20
N LYS A 9 -7.03 6.07 -0.87
CA LYS A 9 -7.33 4.99 -1.82
C LYS A 9 -8.11 5.50 -3.04
N GLU A 10 -9.00 6.47 -2.85
CA GLU A 10 -9.81 7.07 -3.92
C GLU A 10 -9.04 8.03 -4.84
N LEU A 11 -7.81 8.45 -4.50
CA LEU A 11 -7.04 9.40 -5.31
C LEU A 11 -6.41 8.75 -6.53
N ILE A 12 -6.17 7.44 -6.47
CA ILE A 12 -5.51 6.68 -7.53
C ILE A 12 -6.54 5.71 -8.10
N PRO A 13 -6.66 5.60 -9.44
CA PRO A 13 -7.48 4.57 -10.05
C PRO A 13 -7.13 3.19 -9.48
N PRO A 14 -8.12 2.38 -9.07
CA PRO A 14 -7.85 1.04 -8.60
C PRO A 14 -7.23 0.21 -9.74
N LEU A 15 -6.45 -0.81 -9.36
CA LEU A 15 -5.99 -1.80 -10.33
C LEU A 15 -7.20 -2.50 -10.96
N THR A 16 -7.10 -2.79 -12.26
CA THR A 16 -7.96 -3.77 -12.91
C THR A 16 -7.74 -5.15 -12.28
N SER A 17 -8.69 -6.07 -12.49
CA SER A 17 -8.56 -7.44 -11.99
C SER A 17 -7.28 -8.13 -12.49
N GLU A 18 -6.92 -7.91 -13.75
CA GLU A 18 -5.72 -8.50 -14.35
C GLU A 18 -4.43 -7.94 -13.72
N GLU A 19 -4.36 -6.63 -13.48
CA GLU A 19 -3.21 -6.00 -12.80
C GLU A 19 -3.10 -6.47 -11.35
N TYR A 20 -4.23 -6.61 -10.64
CA TYR A 20 -4.25 -7.14 -9.29
C TYR A 20 -3.77 -8.59 -9.24
N GLU A 21 -4.27 -9.45 -10.14
CA GLU A 21 -3.84 -10.85 -10.24
C GLU A 21 -2.34 -10.97 -10.55
N GLY A 22 -1.82 -10.12 -11.44
CA GLY A 22 -0.39 -10.05 -11.74
C GLY A 22 0.45 -9.64 -10.53
N LEU A 23 -0.02 -8.64 -9.77
CA LEU A 23 0.63 -8.21 -8.54
C LEU A 23 0.58 -9.30 -7.46
N GLU A 24 -0.58 -9.93 -7.26
CA GLU A 24 -0.77 -11.01 -6.29
C GLU A 24 0.17 -12.18 -6.58
N LYS A 25 0.24 -12.62 -7.83
CA LYS A 25 1.17 -13.66 -8.24
C LYS A 25 2.63 -13.27 -7.98
N SER A 26 3.02 -12.05 -8.34
CA SER A 26 4.39 -11.56 -8.13
C SER A 26 4.76 -11.55 -6.64
N ILE A 27 3.84 -11.14 -5.77
CA ILE A 27 4.06 -11.13 -4.31
C ILE A 27 4.14 -12.54 -3.74
N ILE A 28 3.33 -13.48 -4.23
CA ILE A 28 3.39 -14.89 -3.80
C ILE A 28 4.71 -15.53 -4.21
N ASP A 29 5.15 -15.30 -5.45
CA ASP A 29 6.33 -15.95 -6.03
C ASP A 29 7.64 -15.33 -5.50
N GLU A 30 7.67 -14.00 -5.29
CA GLU A 30 8.90 -13.24 -5.02
C GLU A 30 8.92 -12.54 -3.64
N GLY A 31 7.80 -12.54 -2.92
CA GLY A 31 7.61 -11.78 -1.68
C GLY A 31 7.30 -10.29 -1.90
N CYS A 32 6.98 -9.59 -0.81
CA CYS A 32 6.75 -8.14 -0.84
C CYS A 32 8.08 -7.37 -0.88
N ARG A 33 8.65 -7.21 -2.07
CA ARG A 33 9.97 -6.58 -2.23
C ARG A 33 9.97 -5.09 -1.88
N ASP A 34 8.92 -4.39 -2.28
CA ASP A 34 8.77 -2.96 -1.99
C ASP A 34 8.07 -2.76 -0.65
N ALA A 35 8.60 -1.83 0.14
CA ALA A 35 8.01 -1.47 1.43
C ALA A 35 6.67 -0.74 1.28
N ILE A 36 5.78 -0.93 2.26
CA ILE A 36 4.56 -0.15 2.39
C ILE A 36 4.87 1.18 3.07
N VAL A 37 4.43 2.28 2.47
CA VAL A 37 4.72 3.63 2.97
C VAL A 37 3.62 4.06 3.92
N LEU A 38 4.02 4.43 5.13
CA LEU A 38 3.12 4.85 6.20
C LEU A 38 3.34 6.32 6.56
N TRP A 39 2.25 6.99 6.96
CA TRP A 39 2.28 8.26 7.68
C TRP A 39 1.35 8.16 8.88
N ASN A 40 1.89 8.31 10.11
CA ASN A 40 1.11 8.14 11.34
C ASN A 40 0.29 6.82 11.37
N ASN A 41 0.93 5.71 10.98
CA ASN A 41 0.33 4.38 10.80
C ASN A 41 -0.75 4.27 9.71
N THR A 42 -0.99 5.32 8.92
CA THR A 42 -1.90 5.29 7.77
C THR A 42 -1.13 4.92 6.51
N ILE A 43 -1.64 4.00 5.71
CA ILE A 43 -1.02 3.65 4.42
C ILE A 43 -1.18 4.83 3.46
N ILE A 44 -0.05 5.27 2.90
CA ILE A 44 0.00 6.27 1.84
C ILE A 44 0.22 5.56 0.50
N ASP A 45 1.16 4.61 0.44
CA ASP A 45 1.43 3.81 -0.74
C ASP A 45 1.57 2.32 -0.40
N GLY A 46 1.14 1.46 -1.32
CA GLY A 46 1.17 0.00 -1.16
C GLY A 46 -0.11 -0.62 -0.58
N HIS A 47 -1.28 0.00 -0.75
CA HIS A 47 -2.56 -0.54 -0.29
C HIS A 47 -2.81 -1.99 -0.76
N ASN A 48 -2.65 -2.26 -2.06
CA ASN A 48 -2.84 -3.61 -2.61
C ASN A 48 -1.76 -4.59 -2.10
N ARG A 49 -0.50 -4.13 -1.98
CA ARG A 49 0.59 -4.94 -1.40
C ARG A 49 0.24 -5.35 0.04
N TYR A 50 -0.21 -4.40 0.86
CA TYR A 50 -0.63 -4.67 2.24
C TYR A 50 -1.78 -5.67 2.31
N GLU A 51 -2.81 -5.50 1.47
CA GLU A 51 -3.95 -6.41 1.41
C GLU A 51 -3.51 -7.84 1.05
N ILE A 52 -2.75 -7.99 -0.04
CA ILE A 52 -2.26 -9.28 -0.52
C ILE A 52 -1.35 -9.94 0.52
N CYS A 53 -0.40 -9.20 1.09
CA CYS A 53 0.53 -9.76 2.07
C CYS A 53 -0.20 -10.21 3.33
N THR A 54 -1.18 -9.42 3.79
CA THR A 54 -2.01 -9.79 4.94
C THR A 54 -2.87 -11.02 4.64
N LYS A 55 -3.46 -11.09 3.44
CA LYS A 55 -4.28 -12.23 2.98
C LYS A 55 -3.50 -13.55 2.94
N HIS A 56 -2.24 -13.50 2.51
CA HIS A 56 -1.40 -14.70 2.34
C HIS A 56 -0.42 -14.95 3.50
N GLY A 57 -0.39 -14.09 4.52
CA GLY A 57 0.57 -14.19 5.62
C GLY A 57 2.02 -13.95 5.20
N ILE A 58 2.23 -13.18 4.14
CA ILE A 58 3.56 -12.83 3.61
C ILE A 58 4.11 -11.66 4.41
N SER A 59 5.37 -11.76 4.83
CA SER A 59 6.05 -10.67 5.53
C SER A 59 6.31 -9.50 4.58
N PHE A 60 6.22 -8.28 5.11
CA PHE A 60 6.45 -7.06 4.37
C PHE A 60 7.17 -6.05 5.25
N GLU A 61 7.94 -5.18 4.61
CA GLU A 61 8.58 -4.06 5.28
C GLU A 61 7.68 -2.82 5.23
N THR A 62 7.88 -1.93 6.20
CA THR A 62 7.21 -0.62 6.23
C THR A 62 8.23 0.49 6.35
N ILE A 63 8.00 1.59 5.66
CA ILE A 63 8.77 2.83 5.83
C ILE A 63 7.84 3.94 6.33
N SER A 64 8.28 4.69 7.33
CA SER A 64 7.56 5.88 7.79
C SER A 64 8.01 7.09 7.00
N LYS A 65 7.06 7.87 6.52
CA LYS A 65 7.27 9.15 5.87
C LYS A 65 6.47 10.21 6.59
N GLU A 66 7.13 11.31 6.91
CA GLU A 66 6.51 12.45 7.58
C GLU A 66 5.97 13.43 6.54
N PHE A 67 4.76 13.95 6.80
CA PHE A 67 4.10 14.99 6.04
C PHE A 67 3.55 16.03 7.02
N GLU A 68 3.62 17.31 6.64
CA GLU A 68 3.13 18.42 7.45
C GLU A 68 1.59 18.45 7.50
N SER A 69 0.94 18.00 6.41
CA SER A 69 -0.50 17.91 6.31
C SER A 69 -0.96 16.71 5.48
N GLU A 70 -2.25 16.39 5.57
CA GLU A 70 -2.88 15.39 4.69
C GLU A 70 -2.75 15.80 3.22
N ASN A 71 -2.84 17.10 2.92
CA ASN A 71 -2.68 17.60 1.55
C ASN A 71 -1.28 17.33 1.00
N ASP A 72 -0.23 17.47 1.82
CA ASP A 72 1.14 17.16 1.40
C ASP A 72 1.34 15.66 1.15
N ALA A 73 0.68 14.81 1.94
CA ALA A 73 0.64 13.38 1.69
C ALA A 73 -0.06 13.07 0.36
N LYS A 74 -1.20 13.71 0.06
CA LYS A 74 -1.93 13.55 -1.20
C LYS A 74 -1.14 14.03 -2.42
N MET A 75 -0.36 15.12 -2.30
CA MET A 75 0.49 15.61 -3.39
C MET A 75 1.69 14.70 -3.69
N TRP A 76 2.08 13.85 -2.76
CA TRP A 76 3.19 12.90 -2.94
C TRP A 76 2.75 11.59 -3.62
N MET A 77 1.48 11.20 -3.46
CA MET A 77 0.87 10.03 -4.08
C MET A 77 0.72 10.19 -5.59
#